data_AF-A0A7J8V024-F1
#
_entry.id   AF-A0A7J8V024-F1
#
_cell.length_a   1.000
_cell.length_b   1.000
_cell.length_c   1.000
_cell.angle_alpha   90.00
_cell.angle_beta   90.00
_cell.angle_gamma   90.00
#
_symmetry.space_group_name_H-M   'P 1'
#
loop_
_entity.id
_entity.type
_entity.pdbx_description
1 polymer ?
#
loop_
_entity_poly.entity_id
_entity_poly.type
_entity_poly.pdbx_seq_one_letter_code
_entity_poly.pdbx_strand_id
1 'polypeptide(L)'
;MDYSCIVFDTAPTGHTLRLLQFPATLEKGLVKVMSLKSKFGGLLSQVTRLFGIDDEFGEDALVGRLEGLKEVIEQVNEQFEDPDLTTFICVCIPEFLSLYETERLVQELTKFEIDTHNVIINQVIFDNDEVESKLLKARVRMQQKYLDQFYMLYDDFHITKLPLLPEEVTGVEALKTFSQHFLTPHEPAIARGTKEELERRISALKKHVSDTEDELEKLR
;
A
#
# COMPACT_ATOMS: atom_id res chain seq x y z
N MET A 1 -18.38 -2.07 17.97
CA MET A 1 -17.49 -0.90 18.04
C MET A 1 -17.92 -0.03 16.87
N ASP A 2 -18.45 1.16 17.11
CA ASP A 2 -18.90 2.06 16.04
C ASP A 2 -17.76 3.03 15.72
N TYR A 3 -16.95 2.66 14.73
CA TYR A 3 -15.93 3.55 14.16
C TYR A 3 -16.44 4.14 12.86
N SER A 4 -16.08 5.40 12.57
CA SER A 4 -16.43 6.06 11.31
C SER A 4 -15.56 5.63 10.13
N CYS A 5 -14.34 5.16 10.40
CA CYS A 5 -13.37 4.72 9.40
C CYS A 5 -12.45 3.67 10.02
N ILE A 6 -12.05 2.67 9.24
CA ILE A 6 -11.11 1.62 9.63
C ILE A 6 -9.98 1.61 8.60
N VAL A 7 -8.74 1.66 9.08
CA VAL A 7 -7.54 1.57 8.22
C VAL A 7 -6.92 0.20 8.39
N PHE A 8 -6.77 -0.53 7.27
CA PHE A 8 -6.13 -1.83 7.25
C PHE A 8 -4.67 -1.71 6.80
N ASP A 9 -3.73 -2.06 7.69
CA ASP A 9 -2.34 -2.27 7.32
C ASP A 9 -2.15 -3.71 6.85
N THR A 10 -1.88 -3.87 5.56
CA THR A 10 -1.87 -5.19 4.92
C THR A 10 -0.46 -5.76 4.79
N ALA A 11 -0.38 -7.08 4.63
CA ALA A 11 0.89 -7.76 4.35
C ALA A 11 1.47 -7.33 2.97
N PRO A 12 2.69 -7.78 2.59
CA PRO A 12 3.21 -7.48 1.26
C PRO A 12 2.28 -7.96 0.13
N THR A 13 2.38 -7.31 -1.03
CA THR A 13 1.47 -7.40 -2.18
C THR A 13 0.79 -8.76 -2.40
N GLY A 14 1.58 -9.84 -2.54
CA GLY A 14 1.04 -11.18 -2.84
C GLY A 14 0.19 -11.80 -1.72
N HIS A 15 0.38 -11.40 -0.47
CA HIS A 15 -0.42 -11.87 0.66
C HIS A 15 -1.73 -11.09 0.80
N THR A 16 -1.71 -9.79 0.53
CA THR A 16 -2.91 -8.95 0.54
C THR A 16 -3.93 -9.41 -0.50
N LEU A 17 -3.46 -9.77 -1.69
CA LEU A 17 -4.33 -10.33 -2.73
C LEU A 17 -5.05 -11.60 -2.30
N ARG A 18 -4.42 -12.45 -1.47
CA ARG A 18 -5.08 -13.65 -0.93
C ARG A 18 -6.16 -13.31 0.09
N LEU A 19 -5.97 -12.24 0.86
CA LEU A 19 -6.97 -11.75 1.80
C LEU A 19 -8.20 -11.21 1.05
N LEU A 20 -7.98 -10.45 -0.03
CA LEU A 20 -9.07 -9.93 -0.87
C LEU A 20 -9.81 -11.03 -1.64
N GLN A 21 -9.10 -12.12 -2.01
CA GLN A 21 -9.70 -13.31 -2.63
C GLN A 21 -10.42 -14.24 -1.64
N PHE A 22 -10.22 -14.04 -0.34
CA PHE A 22 -10.70 -14.96 0.69
C PHE A 22 -12.23 -15.06 0.74
N PRO A 23 -13.01 -13.97 0.70
CA PRO A 23 -14.47 -14.02 0.66
C PRO A 23 -15.00 -14.88 -0.50
N ALA A 24 -14.56 -14.60 -1.73
CA ALA A 24 -14.97 -15.35 -2.93
C ALA A 24 -14.54 -16.83 -2.89
N THR A 25 -13.38 -17.12 -2.28
CA THR A 25 -12.90 -18.51 -2.13
C THR A 25 -13.72 -19.28 -1.10
N LEU A 26 -14.04 -18.64 0.03
CA LEU A 26 -14.93 -19.20 1.04
C LEU A 26 -16.32 -19.47 0.47
N GLU A 27 -16.90 -18.51 -0.24
CA GLU A 27 -18.22 -18.64 -0.86
C GLU A 27 -18.28 -19.87 -1.79
N LYS A 28 -17.31 -20.01 -2.70
CA LYS A 28 -17.19 -21.19 -3.58
C LYS A 28 -17.08 -22.50 -2.79
N GLY A 29 -16.34 -22.49 -1.68
CA GLY A 29 -16.22 -23.61 -0.76
C GLY A 29 -17.56 -23.98 -0.12
N LEU A 30 -18.27 -22.99 0.41
CA LEU A 30 -19.58 -23.14 1.04
C LEU A 30 -20.61 -23.72 0.06
N VAL A 31 -20.71 -23.15 -1.15
CA VAL A 31 -21.60 -23.65 -2.21
C VAL A 31 -21.29 -25.11 -2.55
N LYS A 32 -20.01 -25.47 -2.63
CA LYS A 32 -19.60 -26.85 -2.92
C LYS A 32 -20.00 -27.81 -1.80
N VAL A 33 -19.81 -27.43 -0.54
CA VAL A 33 -20.24 -28.23 0.63
C VAL A 33 -21.75 -28.42 0.64
N MET A 34 -22.52 -27.35 0.41
CA MET A 34 -23.99 -27.43 0.29
C MET A 34 -24.42 -28.35 -0.85
N SER A 35 -23.76 -28.27 -2.01
CA SER A 35 -24.04 -29.15 -3.15
C SER A 35 -23.68 -30.62 -2.90
N LEU A 36 -22.66 -30.88 -2.07
CA LEU A 36 -22.30 -32.23 -1.66
C LEU A 36 -23.35 -32.76 -0.69
N LYS A 37 -23.77 -31.95 0.28
CA LYS A 37 -24.86 -32.30 1.21
C LYS A 37 -26.15 -32.62 0.44
N SER A 38 -26.54 -31.84 -0.56
CA SER A 38 -27.78 -32.13 -1.31
C SER A 38 -27.72 -33.45 -2.08
N LYS A 39 -26.54 -33.84 -2.58
CA LYS A 39 -26.33 -35.12 -3.28
C LYS A 39 -26.22 -36.33 -2.34
N PHE A 40 -25.60 -36.16 -1.17
CA PHE A 40 -25.36 -37.24 -0.23
C PHE A 40 -26.39 -37.32 0.91
N GLY A 41 -27.15 -36.25 1.17
CA GLY A 41 -28.15 -36.18 2.24
C GLY A 41 -29.31 -37.16 2.05
N GLY A 42 -29.69 -37.43 0.80
CA GLY A 42 -30.67 -38.48 0.49
C GLY A 42 -30.19 -39.89 0.84
N LEU A 43 -28.86 -40.13 0.81
CA LEU A 43 -28.23 -41.41 1.18
C LEU A 43 -27.93 -41.47 2.68
N LEU A 44 -27.44 -40.37 3.26
CA LEU A 44 -27.18 -40.23 4.69
C LEU A 44 -28.46 -40.45 5.48
N SER A 45 -29.54 -39.73 5.16
CA SER A 45 -30.84 -39.88 5.84
C SER A 45 -31.43 -41.28 5.75
N GLN A 46 -31.10 -42.07 4.72
CA GLN A 46 -31.51 -43.48 4.63
C GLN A 46 -30.67 -44.37 5.56
N VAL A 47 -29.37 -44.12 5.64
CA VAL A 47 -28.46 -44.81 6.56
C VAL A 47 -28.78 -44.44 8.01
N THR A 48 -28.96 -43.16 8.34
CA THR A 48 -29.28 -42.69 9.70
C THR A 48 -30.60 -43.32 10.21
N ARG A 49 -31.64 -43.36 9.35
CA ARG A 49 -32.90 -44.05 9.64
C ARG A 49 -32.75 -45.56 9.86
N LEU A 50 -31.81 -46.21 9.17
CA LEU A 50 -31.55 -47.64 9.33
C LEU A 50 -30.78 -47.96 10.62
N PHE A 51 -29.92 -47.04 11.07
CA PHE A 51 -29.11 -47.19 12.28
C PHE A 51 -29.78 -46.60 13.55
N GLY A 52 -30.98 -46.01 13.44
CA GLY A 52 -31.74 -45.50 14.57
C GLY A 52 -31.06 -44.33 15.30
N ILE A 53 -30.19 -43.60 14.59
CA ILE A 53 -29.53 -42.40 15.11
C ILE A 53 -30.47 -41.23 14.78
N ASP A 54 -30.92 -40.48 15.78
CA ASP A 54 -31.72 -39.27 15.53
C ASP A 54 -30.85 -38.22 14.82
N ASP A 55 -31.30 -37.79 13.64
CA ASP A 55 -30.67 -36.83 12.72
C ASP A 55 -30.72 -35.38 13.24
N GLU A 56 -31.29 -35.16 14.44
CA GLU A 56 -31.80 -33.86 14.90
C GLU A 56 -30.75 -32.96 15.58
N PHE A 57 -29.56 -33.47 15.94
CA PHE A 57 -28.68 -32.78 16.91
C PHE A 57 -27.50 -31.98 16.35
N GLY A 58 -27.39 -31.79 15.03
CA GLY A 58 -26.24 -31.02 14.51
C GLY A 58 -26.34 -30.48 13.09
N GLU A 59 -27.20 -31.02 12.23
CA GLU A 59 -27.24 -30.58 10.83
C GLU A 59 -27.84 -29.19 10.64
N ASP A 60 -28.99 -28.90 11.25
CA ASP A 60 -29.67 -27.61 11.06
C ASP A 60 -28.89 -26.45 11.70
N ALA A 61 -28.25 -26.70 12.84
CA ALA A 61 -27.36 -25.73 13.47
C ALA A 61 -26.09 -25.46 12.63
N LEU A 62 -25.58 -26.46 11.91
CA LEU A 62 -24.47 -26.29 10.97
C LEU A 62 -24.91 -25.49 9.75
N VAL A 63 -26.08 -25.81 9.16
CA VAL A 63 -26.61 -25.11 7.99
C VAL A 63 -26.87 -23.63 8.30
N GLY A 64 -27.54 -23.32 9.41
CA GLY A 64 -27.79 -21.92 9.79
C GLY A 64 -26.51 -21.13 10.04
N ARG A 65 -25.44 -21.77 10.54
CA ARG A 65 -24.12 -21.13 10.66
C ARG A 65 -23.46 -20.87 9.31
N LEU A 66 -23.60 -21.80 8.35
CA LEU A 66 -23.04 -21.64 7.00
C LEU A 66 -23.79 -20.56 6.22
N GLU A 67 -25.11 -20.47 6.38
CA GLU A 67 -25.95 -19.41 5.80
C GLU A 67 -25.58 -18.04 6.38
N GLY A 68 -25.46 -17.91 7.70
CA GLY A 68 -25.01 -16.66 8.32
C GLY A 68 -23.60 -16.23 7.91
N LEU A 69 -22.68 -17.18 7.69
CA LEU A 69 -21.35 -16.87 7.15
C LEU A 69 -21.42 -16.40 5.69
N LYS A 70 -22.32 -16.96 4.89
CA LYS A 70 -22.52 -16.54 3.50
C LYS A 70 -23.02 -15.10 3.43
N GLU A 71 -24.02 -14.74 4.25
CA GLU A 71 -24.54 -13.37 4.32
C GLU A 71 -23.46 -12.35 4.70
N VAL A 72 -22.62 -12.67 5.69
CA VAL A 72 -21.50 -11.79 6.08
C VAL A 72 -20.49 -11.64 4.94
N ILE A 73 -20.18 -12.71 4.21
CA ILE A 73 -19.26 -12.68 3.07
C ILE A 73 -19.80 -11.80 1.94
N GLU A 74 -21.09 -11.95 1.61
CA GLU A 74 -21.76 -11.14 0.59
C GLU A 74 -21.73 -9.66 0.96
N GLN A 75 -22.06 -9.31 2.20
CA GLN A 75 -21.99 -7.93 2.70
C GLN A 75 -20.58 -7.34 2.65
N VAL A 76 -19.54 -8.14 2.93
CA VAL A 76 -18.15 -7.68 2.84
C VAL A 76 -17.73 -7.43 1.40
N ASN A 77 -18.12 -8.30 0.47
CA ASN A 77 -17.84 -8.08 -0.96
C ASN A 77 -18.52 -6.82 -1.48
N GLU A 78 -19.82 -6.65 -1.20
CA GLU A 78 -20.58 -5.46 -1.59
C GLU A 78 -19.90 -4.17 -1.08
N GLN A 79 -19.40 -4.17 0.16
CA GLN A 79 -18.70 -3.02 0.72
C GLN A 79 -17.30 -2.79 0.12
N PHE A 80 -16.60 -3.84 -0.28
CA PHE A 80 -15.28 -3.72 -0.91
C PHE A 80 -15.34 -3.25 -2.37
N GLU A 81 -16.42 -3.57 -3.07
CA GLU A 81 -16.67 -3.14 -4.45
C GLU A 81 -17.27 -1.72 -4.53
N ASP A 82 -17.77 -1.17 -3.41
CA ASP A 82 -18.33 0.18 -3.35
C ASP A 82 -17.24 1.25 -3.18
N PRO A 83 -16.98 2.11 -4.20
CA PRO A 83 -15.94 3.14 -4.16
C PRO A 83 -16.25 4.29 -3.18
N ASP A 84 -17.51 4.47 -2.78
CA ASP A 84 -17.90 5.48 -1.79
C ASP A 84 -17.64 4.99 -0.35
N LEU A 85 -17.43 3.68 -0.15
CA LEU A 85 -17.19 3.06 1.15
C LEU A 85 -15.75 2.59 1.34
N THR A 86 -15.15 1.98 0.32
CA THR A 86 -13.83 1.37 0.39
C THR A 86 -12.93 1.90 -0.73
N THR A 87 -11.69 2.26 -0.37
CA THR A 87 -10.64 2.59 -1.34
C THR A 87 -9.31 1.97 -0.91
N PHE A 88 -8.47 1.62 -1.88
CA PHE A 88 -7.15 1.06 -1.67
C PHE A 88 -6.05 2.10 -1.99
N ILE A 89 -5.11 2.28 -1.06
CA ILE A 89 -3.97 3.18 -1.21
C ILE A 89 -2.69 2.37 -1.41
N CYS A 90 -2.10 2.46 -2.59
CA CYS A 90 -0.85 1.77 -2.91
C CYS A 90 0.35 2.53 -2.35
N VAL A 91 1.24 1.85 -1.63
CA VAL A 91 2.51 2.44 -1.14
C VAL A 91 3.69 1.73 -1.79
N CYS A 92 4.60 2.51 -2.39
CA CYS A 92 5.74 1.99 -3.13
C CYS A 92 7.00 2.85 -2.92
N ILE A 93 8.13 2.42 -3.49
CA ILE A 93 9.36 3.21 -3.59
C ILE A 93 9.72 3.40 -5.08
N PRO A 94 10.49 4.45 -5.46
CA PRO A 94 10.81 4.75 -6.84
C PRO A 94 11.93 3.85 -7.40
N GLU A 95 11.65 2.55 -7.47
CA GLU A 95 12.54 1.51 -7.99
C GLU A 95 11.78 0.54 -8.91
N PHE A 96 12.51 -0.12 -9.82
CA PHE A 96 11.92 -1.00 -10.83
C PHE A 96 11.00 -2.09 -10.26
N LEU A 97 11.49 -2.86 -9.28
CA LEU A 97 10.74 -3.99 -8.74
C LEU A 97 9.48 -3.50 -8.01
N SER A 98 9.59 -2.37 -7.31
CA SER A 98 8.44 -1.79 -6.62
C SER A 98 7.39 -1.28 -7.62
N LEU A 99 7.79 -0.64 -8.72
CA LEU A 99 6.88 -0.23 -9.78
C LEU A 99 6.14 -1.43 -10.39
N TYR A 100 6.87 -2.49 -10.71
CA TYR A 100 6.29 -3.71 -11.29
C TYR A 100 5.31 -4.42 -10.35
N GLU A 101 5.63 -4.53 -9.06
CA GLU A 101 4.72 -5.12 -8.07
C GLU A 101 3.49 -4.24 -7.84
N THR A 102 3.63 -2.91 -7.86
CA THR A 102 2.48 -1.99 -7.76
C THR A 102 1.58 -2.09 -8.98
N GLU A 103 2.13 -2.20 -10.19
CA GLU A 103 1.33 -2.41 -11.41
C GLU A 103 0.52 -3.70 -11.33
N ARG A 104 1.16 -4.79 -10.92
CA ARG A 104 0.48 -6.06 -10.72
C ARG A 104 -0.61 -5.97 -9.64
N LEU A 105 -0.37 -5.23 -8.56
CA LEU A 105 -1.36 -5.00 -7.51
C LEU A 105 -2.59 -4.26 -8.05
N VAL A 106 -2.38 -3.15 -8.75
CA VAL A 106 -3.46 -2.33 -9.32
C VAL A 106 -4.29 -3.16 -10.30
N GLN A 107 -3.64 -3.91 -11.19
CA GLN A 107 -4.34 -4.81 -12.13
C GLN A 107 -5.20 -5.86 -11.42
N GLU A 108 -4.76 -6.38 -10.27
CA GLU A 108 -5.54 -7.34 -9.50
C GLU A 108 -6.68 -6.66 -8.74
N LEU A 109 -6.47 -5.48 -8.15
CA LEU A 109 -7.53 -4.70 -7.50
C LEU A 109 -8.66 -4.38 -8.49
N THR A 110 -8.33 -3.97 -9.72
CA THR A 110 -9.31 -3.75 -10.78
C THR A 110 -10.10 -5.02 -11.12
N LYS A 111 -9.48 -6.21 -11.09
CA LYS A 111 -10.18 -7.49 -11.33
C LYS A 111 -11.15 -7.85 -10.21
N PHE A 112 -10.88 -7.38 -8.99
CA PHE A 112 -11.78 -7.52 -7.84
C PHE A 112 -12.76 -6.35 -7.71
N GLU A 113 -12.78 -5.44 -8.68
CA GLU A 113 -13.65 -4.24 -8.67
C GLU A 113 -13.44 -3.37 -7.42
N ILE A 114 -12.24 -3.42 -6.84
CA ILE A 114 -11.86 -2.59 -5.68
C ILE A 114 -11.30 -1.27 -6.18
N ASP A 115 -11.85 -0.17 -5.67
CA ASP A 115 -11.42 1.18 -5.95
C ASP A 115 -9.95 1.44 -5.56
N THR A 116 -9.18 2.05 -6.46
CA THR A 116 -7.86 2.58 -6.14
C THR A 116 -7.54 3.79 -7.01
N HIS A 117 -7.33 4.93 -6.36
CA HIS A 117 -7.05 6.20 -7.03
C HIS A 117 -5.84 6.95 -6.41
N ASN A 118 -5.16 6.33 -5.45
CA ASN A 118 -4.09 6.98 -4.69
C ASN A 118 -2.83 6.09 -4.65
N VAL A 119 -1.69 6.69 -5.00
CA VAL A 119 -0.37 6.05 -4.89
C VAL A 119 0.56 6.93 -4.06
N ILE A 120 1.16 6.37 -3.02
CA ILE A 120 2.20 7.00 -2.22
C ILE A 120 3.56 6.44 -2.63
N ILE A 121 4.44 7.31 -3.11
CA ILE A 121 5.83 6.97 -3.40
C ILE A 121 6.69 7.45 -2.23
N ASN A 122 7.15 6.52 -1.40
CA ASN A 122 7.97 6.79 -0.23
C ASN A 122 9.47 6.77 -0.56
N GLN A 123 10.29 7.26 0.36
CA GLN A 123 11.76 7.28 0.25
C GLN A 123 12.27 8.00 -1.01
N VAL A 124 11.55 9.04 -1.43
CA VAL A 124 11.97 9.89 -2.54
C VAL A 124 13.11 10.79 -2.07
N ILE A 125 14.23 10.72 -2.77
CA ILE A 125 15.36 11.60 -2.55
C ILE A 125 15.13 12.85 -3.39
N PHE A 126 14.83 13.95 -2.72
CA PHE A 126 14.76 15.26 -3.35
C PHE A 126 16.17 15.81 -3.53
N ASP A 127 16.46 16.30 -4.75
CA ASP A 127 17.76 16.87 -5.06
C ASP A 127 17.96 18.16 -4.26
N ASN A 128 19.01 18.20 -3.44
CA ASN A 128 19.45 19.42 -2.78
C ASN A 128 20.83 19.80 -3.35
N ASP A 129 20.88 20.95 -4.02
CA ASP A 129 22.06 21.46 -4.71
C ASP A 129 23.28 21.71 -3.80
N GLU A 130 23.07 21.73 -2.48
CA GLU A 130 24.11 21.89 -1.46
C GLU A 130 24.97 20.62 -1.26
N VAL A 131 24.53 19.44 -1.71
CA VAL A 131 25.23 18.17 -1.47
C VAL A 131 26.00 17.68 -2.71
N GLU A 132 27.33 17.72 -2.65
CA GLU A 132 28.21 17.19 -3.71
C GLU A 132 28.52 15.69 -3.53
N SER A 133 27.51 14.83 -3.65
CA SER A 133 27.71 13.38 -3.66
C SER A 133 27.41 12.75 -5.02
N LYS A 134 28.43 12.10 -5.63
CA LYS A 134 28.27 11.38 -6.91
C LYS A 134 27.26 10.23 -6.80
N LEU A 135 27.26 9.52 -5.66
CA LEU A 135 26.32 8.41 -5.42
C LEU A 135 24.90 8.93 -5.21
N LEU A 136 24.72 10.03 -4.48
CA LEU A 136 23.41 10.65 -4.28
C LEU A 136 22.82 11.11 -5.63
N LYS A 137 23.59 11.86 -6.42
CA LYS A 137 23.18 12.31 -7.76
C LYS A 137 22.84 11.13 -8.69
N ALA A 138 23.57 10.01 -8.58
CA ALA A 138 23.24 8.81 -9.33
C ALA A 138 21.92 8.18 -8.87
N ARG A 139 21.66 8.11 -7.56
CA ARG A 139 20.40 7.60 -6.98
C ARG A 139 19.21 8.48 -7.34
N VAL A 140 19.33 9.80 -7.24
CA VAL A 140 18.27 10.76 -7.66
C VAL A 140 17.93 10.54 -9.14
N ARG A 141 18.92 10.47 -10.03
CA ARG A 141 18.67 10.20 -11.46
C ARG A 141 17.99 8.85 -11.71
N MET A 142 18.37 7.82 -10.94
CA MET A 142 17.74 6.51 -11.02
C MET A 142 16.27 6.58 -10.58
N GLN A 143 15.98 7.22 -9.44
CA GLN A 143 14.61 7.40 -8.94
C GLN A 143 13.77 8.23 -9.90
N GLN A 144 14.31 9.33 -10.46
CA GLN A 144 13.59 10.20 -11.39
C GLN A 144 13.06 9.43 -12.60
N LYS A 145 13.87 8.53 -13.17
CA LYS A 145 13.44 7.65 -14.26
C LYS A 145 12.17 6.86 -13.90
N TYR A 146 12.09 6.33 -12.68
CA TYR A 146 10.92 5.55 -12.25
C TYR A 146 9.76 6.44 -11.82
N LEU A 147 10.01 7.61 -11.23
CA LEU A 147 8.99 8.62 -10.96
C LEU A 147 8.29 9.04 -12.25
N ASP A 148 9.05 9.32 -13.31
CA ASP A 148 8.48 9.67 -14.62
C ASP A 148 7.59 8.53 -15.16
N GLN A 149 8.00 7.27 -14.98
CA GLN A 149 7.19 6.11 -15.35
C GLN A 149 5.90 5.99 -14.53
N PHE A 150 5.94 6.25 -13.21
CA PHE A 150 4.74 6.30 -12.39
C PHE A 150 3.75 7.36 -12.89
N TYR A 151 4.23 8.58 -13.17
CA TYR A 151 3.37 9.64 -13.70
C TYR A 151 2.82 9.37 -15.10
N MET A 152 3.52 8.56 -15.91
CA MET A 152 3.01 8.14 -17.22
C MET A 152 1.97 7.02 -17.15
N LEU A 153 2.10 6.11 -16.18
CA LEU A 153 1.23 4.94 -16.05
C LEU A 153 -0.04 5.23 -15.24
N TYR A 154 0.02 6.19 -14.33
CA TYR A 154 -1.04 6.50 -13.37
C TYR A 154 -1.38 8.00 -13.41
N ASP A 155 -1.64 8.53 -14.60
CA ASP A 155 -1.97 9.95 -14.80
C ASP A 155 -3.34 10.33 -14.21
N ASP A 156 -4.22 9.36 -14.04
CA ASP A 156 -5.52 9.41 -13.38
C ASP A 156 -5.46 9.20 -11.85
N PHE A 157 -4.28 8.88 -11.30
CA PHE A 157 -4.10 8.69 -9.86
C PHE A 157 -3.56 9.94 -9.18
N HIS A 158 -3.94 10.11 -7.92
CA HIS A 158 -3.27 11.05 -7.03
C HIS A 158 -1.96 10.45 -6.51
N ILE A 159 -0.84 10.95 -7.05
CA ILE A 159 0.51 10.54 -6.65
C ILE A 159 1.07 11.48 -5.57
N THR A 160 1.27 10.93 -4.37
CA THR A 160 1.89 11.62 -3.22
C THR A 160 3.34 11.17 -3.05
N LYS A 161 4.30 12.10 -3.07
CA LYS A 161 5.73 11.80 -2.87
C LYS A 161 6.15 12.13 -1.45
N LEU A 162 6.72 11.16 -0.74
CA LEU A 162 7.24 11.34 0.61
C LEU A 162 8.78 11.27 0.62
N PRO A 163 9.45 12.15 1.40
CA PRO A 163 10.90 12.22 1.41
C PRO A 163 11.54 11.00 2.08
N LEU A 164 12.74 10.65 1.64
CA LEU A 164 13.64 9.82 2.43
C LEU A 164 14.16 10.64 3.62
N LEU A 165 13.87 10.20 4.83
CA LEU A 165 14.41 10.79 6.05
C LEU A 165 15.75 10.16 6.44
N PRO A 166 16.67 10.93 7.06
CA PRO A 166 18.00 10.43 7.45
C PRO A 166 17.94 9.44 8.63
N GLU A 167 16.88 9.51 9.44
CA GLU A 167 16.68 8.70 10.62
C GLU A 167 15.38 7.91 10.52
N GLU A 168 15.31 6.81 11.26
CA GLU A 168 14.12 5.97 11.34
C GLU A 168 12.98 6.71 12.07
N VAL A 169 11.79 6.69 11.47
CA VAL A 169 10.60 7.31 12.07
C VAL A 169 10.06 6.44 13.19
N THR A 170 10.46 6.73 14.42
CA THR A 170 10.08 5.95 15.60
C THR A 170 9.44 6.83 16.68
N GLY A 171 8.36 6.33 17.28
CA GLY A 171 7.61 7.04 18.31
C GLY A 171 6.55 8.01 17.77
N VAL A 172 5.61 8.37 18.64
CA VAL A 172 4.39 9.12 18.27
C VAL A 172 4.70 10.50 17.70
N GLU A 173 5.67 11.22 18.26
CA GLU A 173 6.02 12.58 17.81
C GLU A 173 6.70 12.57 16.44
N ALA A 174 7.56 11.59 16.18
CA ALA A 174 8.17 11.41 14.86
C ALA A 174 7.10 11.08 13.80
N LEU A 175 6.13 10.20 14.14
CA LEU A 175 5.01 9.87 13.25
C LEU A 175 4.12 11.08 12.95
N LYS A 176 3.82 11.92 13.96
CA LYS A 176 3.07 13.18 13.77
C LYS A 176 3.81 14.19 12.90
N THR A 177 5.14 14.23 13.02
CA THR A 177 5.99 15.09 12.19
C THR A 177 6.01 14.58 10.76
N PHE A 178 6.18 13.26 10.58
CA PHE A 178 6.16 12.61 9.27
C PHE A 178 4.81 12.76 8.57
N SER A 179 3.70 12.70 9.31
CA SER A 179 2.36 12.83 8.73
C SER A 179 2.09 14.20 8.07
N GLN A 180 2.83 15.25 8.45
CA GLN A 180 2.72 16.56 7.81
C GLN A 180 3.11 16.51 6.31
N HIS A 181 4.00 15.60 5.92
CA HIS A 181 4.39 15.42 4.52
C HIS A 181 3.26 14.92 3.61
N PHE A 182 2.17 14.38 4.18
CA PHE A 182 0.99 13.97 3.41
C PHE A 182 0.07 15.15 3.09
N LEU A 183 0.07 16.21 3.91
CA LEU A 183 -0.85 17.34 3.78
C LEU A 183 -0.28 18.45 2.89
N THR A 184 1.02 18.65 2.97
CA THR A 184 1.75 19.67 2.20
C THR A 184 2.71 18.98 1.25
N PRO A 185 2.52 19.12 -0.09
CA PRO A 185 3.47 18.63 -1.07
C PRO A 185 4.88 19.12 -0.72
N HIS A 186 5.88 18.25 -0.84
CA HIS A 186 7.27 18.66 -0.63
C HIS A 186 7.64 19.71 -1.67
N GLU A 187 7.80 20.95 -1.23
CA GLU A 187 8.41 22.00 -2.02
C GLU A 187 9.94 21.89 -1.89
N PRO A 188 10.67 21.79 -3.01
CA PRO A 188 12.12 21.91 -2.94
C PRO A 188 12.45 23.26 -2.32
N ALA A 189 13.38 23.28 -1.38
CA ALA A 189 13.75 24.50 -0.64
C ALA A 189 14.17 25.66 -1.56
N ILE A 190 14.50 25.36 -2.83
CA ILE A 190 14.81 26.34 -3.87
C ILE A 190 14.32 25.82 -5.23
N ALA A 191 13.58 26.64 -5.99
CA ALA A 191 13.22 26.33 -7.37
C ALA A 191 14.45 26.43 -8.28
N ARG A 192 14.69 25.38 -9.07
CA ARG A 192 15.87 25.26 -9.94
C ARG A 192 15.93 26.40 -10.97
N GLY A 193 17.10 27.03 -11.12
CA GLY A 193 17.36 28.10 -12.09
C GLY A 193 17.03 29.51 -11.60
N THR A 194 16.76 29.68 -10.31
CA THR A 194 16.55 31.01 -9.71
C THR A 194 17.88 31.66 -9.34
N LYS A 195 17.90 33.00 -9.35
CA LYS A 195 19.08 33.78 -8.94
C LYS A 195 19.44 33.51 -7.47
N GLU A 196 18.44 33.35 -6.61
CA GLU A 196 18.61 33.05 -5.19
C GLU A 196 19.31 31.69 -4.95
N GLU A 197 18.99 30.67 -5.75
CA GLU A 197 19.70 29.38 -5.75
C GLU A 197 21.20 29.55 -5.97
N LEU A 198 21.54 30.26 -7.04
CA LEU A 198 22.92 30.45 -7.47
C LEU A 198 23.70 31.27 -6.42
N GLU A 199 23.10 32.31 -5.86
CA GLU A 199 23.73 33.13 -4.81
C GLU A 199 23.98 32.33 -3.52
N ARG A 200 23.06 31.45 -3.13
CA ARG A 200 23.23 30.57 -1.96
C ARG A 200 24.31 29.53 -2.19
N ARG A 201 24.34 28.91 -3.38
CA ARG A 201 25.36 27.93 -3.79
C ARG A 201 26.76 28.55 -3.83
N ILE A 202 26.89 29.77 -4.35
CA ILE A 202 28.16 30.53 -4.33
C ILE A 202 28.60 30.81 -2.90
N SER A 203 27.67 31.19 -2.02
CA SER A 203 27.96 31.46 -0.60
C SER A 203 28.45 30.20 0.13
N ALA A 204 27.81 29.06 -0.09
CA ALA A 204 28.20 27.78 0.48
C ALA A 204 29.59 27.34 -0.01
N LEU A 205 29.87 27.45 -1.31
CA LEU A 205 31.18 27.12 -1.89
C LEU A 205 32.30 28.00 -1.33
N LYS A 206 32.06 29.31 -1.19
CA LYS A 206 33.03 30.23 -0.56
C LYS A 206 33.38 29.83 0.87
N LYS A 207 32.37 29.42 1.64
CA LYS A 207 32.60 28.93 3.01
C LYS A 207 33.45 27.65 3.00
N HIS A 208 33.12 26.68 2.16
CA HIS A 208 33.90 25.45 2.03
C HIS A 208 35.36 25.70 1.62
N VAL A 209 35.60 26.65 0.71
CA VAL A 209 36.96 27.08 0.33
C VAL A 209 37.68 27.66 1.54
N SER A 210 37.05 28.58 2.28
CA SER A 210 37.63 29.17 3.49
C SER A 210 37.97 28.11 4.55
N ASP A 211 37.05 27.18 4.82
CA ASP A 211 37.27 26.11 5.81
C ASP A 211 38.45 25.21 5.39
N THR A 212 38.58 24.92 4.08
CA THR A 212 39.68 24.12 3.53
C THR A 212 41.01 24.87 3.56
N GLU A 213 41.01 26.19 3.33
CA GLU A 213 42.19 27.04 3.44
C GLU A 213 42.71 27.08 4.89
N ASP A 214 41.80 27.21 5.87
CA ASP A 214 42.14 27.15 7.30
C ASP A 214 42.72 25.78 7.70
N GLU A 215 42.21 24.68 7.15
CA GLU A 215 42.78 23.34 7.37
C GLU A 215 44.18 23.20 6.74
N LEU A 216 44.38 23.75 5.54
CA LEU A 216 45.68 23.74 4.87
C LEU A 216 46.73 24.55 5.65
N GLU A 217 46.34 25.69 6.21
CA GLU A 217 47.24 26.54 7.01
C GLU A 217 47.65 25.85 8.32
N LYS A 218 46.74 25.11 8.97
CA LYS A 218 47.06 24.31 10.18
C LYS A 218 48.05 23.17 9.93
N LEU A 219 48.19 22.72 8.69
CA LEU A 219 49.10 21.65 8.28
C LEU A 219 50.47 22.16 7.80
N ARG A 220 50.67 23.48 7.71
CA ARG A 220 51.93 24.12 7.34
C ARG A 220 52.71 24.58 8.58
#